data_AF-T0R429-F1
#
_entry.id   AF-T0R429-F1
#
_cell.length_a   1.000
_cell.length_b   1.000
_cell.length_c   1.000
_cell.angle_alpha   90.00
_cell.angle_beta   90.00
_cell.angle_gamma   90.00
#
_symmetry.space_group_name_H-M   'P 1'
#
loop_
_entity.id
_entity.type
_entity.pdbx_description
1 polymer ?
#
loop_
_entity_poly.entity_id
_entity_poly.type
_entity_poly.pdbx_seq_one_letter_code
_entity_poly.pdbx_strand_id
1 'polypeptide(L)'
;MKLATMLALTTAVAAQTCTKLTDPASPMNAFLTKTFGASNETEGVMAVLNQLPASVLTCFGSIDVTAAMPTLLASVGTEPKCTPALMWVTTLMNGAKTDAPKKNDAAWWSANFTDADLQKVCTPLTTSVTPCFNNALVPAVSKLIEGNACCTDFVAAIKTNFGQSLSAMLSDLFNKAVDAACLVQTPGFSTPNQTCAYSLSKSFLNNVNSYETLLKNGLAVTQIPNDQGCAAVEGNPFKTTAGVAVSDVFTKPIVPGACAKPVDAFVTYIASYPIVKTFTYGNITINDLFAEGKCVKGSAVKALWADIPMEKSMKVGLDTIINDNVCFHIANGYTATCKTVSSLSGTPAGGDKATTTPTTAPLAKPSSATSLSAFATMAGMTALLIAA
;
A
#
# COMPACT_ATOMS: atom_id res chain seq x y z
N MET A 1 -13.86 -50.89 -47.56
CA MET A 1 -12.96 -49.73 -47.77
C MET A 1 -13.82 -48.58 -48.28
N LYS A 2 -14.05 -47.47 -47.58
CA LYS A 2 -13.12 -46.62 -46.83
C LYS A 2 -13.75 -46.15 -45.51
N LEU A 3 -13.08 -46.54 -44.44
CA LEU A 3 -13.23 -46.07 -43.08
C LEU A 3 -12.08 -45.08 -42.86
N ALA A 4 -12.25 -43.80 -43.23
CA ALA A 4 -11.18 -42.79 -43.10
C ALA A 4 -11.71 -41.34 -43.22
N THR A 5 -12.83 -41.03 -42.58
CA THR A 5 -13.26 -39.63 -42.39
C THR A 5 -13.58 -39.43 -40.90
N MET A 6 -12.59 -39.72 -40.06
CA MET A 6 -12.56 -39.32 -38.66
C MET A 6 -11.96 -37.91 -38.56
N LEU A 7 -12.65 -37.04 -37.83
CA LEU A 7 -12.15 -35.95 -37.02
C LEU A 7 -11.03 -35.07 -37.60
N ALA A 8 -11.43 -33.92 -38.11
CA ALA A 8 -10.70 -32.67 -37.87
C ALA A 8 -11.69 -31.66 -37.30
N LEU A 9 -12.02 -31.82 -36.02
CA LEU A 9 -12.47 -30.70 -35.19
C LEU A 9 -11.26 -29.78 -35.04
N THR A 10 -11.02 -28.92 -36.03
CA THR A 10 -10.22 -27.71 -35.79
C THR A 10 -11.07 -26.82 -34.91
N THR A 11 -10.97 -26.99 -33.60
CA THR A 11 -11.21 -25.89 -32.68
C THR A 11 -10.20 -24.82 -33.06
N ALA A 12 -10.61 -23.89 -33.92
CA ALA A 12 -9.95 -22.61 -34.03
C ALA A 12 -10.10 -21.97 -32.65
N VAL A 13 -9.10 -22.21 -31.78
CA VAL A 13 -8.84 -21.33 -30.66
C VAL A 13 -8.51 -20.02 -31.36
N ALA A 14 -9.49 -19.12 -31.47
CA ALA A 14 -9.22 -17.76 -31.87
C ALA A 14 -8.09 -17.30 -30.96
N ALA A 15 -6.90 -17.09 -31.55
CA ALA A 15 -5.75 -16.65 -30.79
C ALA A 15 -6.17 -15.35 -30.09
N GLN A 16 -6.33 -15.39 -28.78
CA GLN A 16 -6.70 -14.22 -28.01
C GLN A 16 -5.57 -13.20 -28.20
N THR A 17 -5.79 -12.20 -29.04
CA THR A 17 -4.82 -11.15 -29.31
C THR A 17 -4.78 -10.23 -28.10
N CYS A 18 -3.71 -10.33 -27.33
CA CYS A 18 -3.51 -9.51 -26.15
C CYS A 18 -3.19 -8.06 -26.54
N THR A 19 -3.93 -7.10 -25.99
CA THR A 19 -3.71 -5.67 -26.15
C THR A 19 -3.07 -5.09 -24.91
N LYS A 20 -2.21 -4.08 -25.08
CA LYS A 20 -1.69 -3.30 -23.95
C LYS A 20 -2.72 -2.28 -23.51
N LEU A 21 -2.73 -1.94 -22.23
CA LEU A 21 -3.63 -0.94 -21.64
C LEU A 21 -3.52 0.43 -22.32
N THR A 22 -2.40 0.69 -22.96
CA THR A 22 -2.08 1.96 -23.63
C THR A 22 -2.50 1.94 -25.09
N ASP A 23 -2.86 0.77 -25.63
CA ASP A 23 -3.33 0.64 -27.00
C ASP A 23 -4.74 1.23 -27.12
N PRO A 24 -5.04 2.02 -28.17
CA PRO A 24 -6.38 2.57 -28.38
C PRO A 24 -7.45 1.49 -28.56
N ALA A 25 -7.04 0.29 -29.01
CA ALA A 25 -7.92 -0.87 -29.17
C ALA A 25 -8.19 -1.62 -27.87
N SER A 26 -7.54 -1.26 -26.76
CA SER A 26 -7.77 -1.90 -25.46
C SER A 26 -9.17 -1.56 -24.94
N PRO A 27 -9.99 -2.58 -24.59
CA PRO A 27 -11.29 -2.34 -23.96
C PRO A 27 -11.19 -1.55 -22.66
N MET A 28 -10.11 -1.77 -21.89
CA MET A 28 -9.85 -1.05 -20.65
C MET A 28 -9.46 0.40 -20.92
N ASN A 29 -8.64 0.69 -21.93
CA ASN A 29 -8.31 2.07 -22.32
C ASN A 29 -9.58 2.85 -22.71
N ALA A 30 -10.43 2.23 -23.53
CA ALA A 30 -11.71 2.83 -23.93
C ALA A 30 -12.62 3.10 -22.72
N PHE A 31 -12.67 2.17 -21.75
CA PHE A 31 -13.39 2.37 -20.51
C PHE A 31 -12.82 3.52 -19.66
N LEU A 32 -11.49 3.57 -19.46
CA LEU A 32 -10.83 4.64 -18.71
C LEU A 32 -11.06 6.01 -19.35
N THR A 33 -10.85 6.12 -20.66
CA THR A 33 -11.08 7.35 -21.44
C THR A 33 -12.54 7.82 -21.32
N LYS A 34 -13.50 6.88 -21.36
CA LYS A 34 -14.93 7.20 -21.18
C LYS A 34 -15.27 7.64 -19.76
N THR A 35 -14.59 7.07 -18.75
CA THR A 35 -14.88 7.31 -17.33
C THR A 35 -14.26 8.61 -16.83
N PHE A 36 -13.01 8.87 -17.21
CA PHE A 36 -12.26 10.04 -16.75
C PHE A 36 -12.32 11.23 -17.73
N GLY A 37 -12.80 11.02 -18.96
CA GLY A 37 -12.84 12.05 -20.00
C GLY A 37 -11.45 12.38 -20.58
N ALA A 38 -11.40 13.30 -21.55
CA ALA A 38 -10.15 13.80 -22.13
C ALA A 38 -9.65 15.04 -21.36
N SER A 39 -9.40 14.90 -20.07
CA SER A 39 -8.83 15.95 -19.22
C SER A 39 -7.31 15.77 -19.06
N ASN A 40 -6.62 16.83 -18.64
CA ASN A 40 -5.19 16.78 -18.29
C ASN A 40 -4.88 15.73 -17.18
N GLU A 41 -5.88 15.35 -16.39
CA GLU A 41 -5.77 14.30 -15.35
C GLU A 41 -5.67 12.91 -15.99
N THR A 42 -6.39 12.67 -17.08
CA THR A 42 -6.29 11.43 -17.87
C THR A 42 -4.93 11.28 -18.52
N GLU A 43 -4.31 12.38 -19.00
CA GLU A 43 -2.93 12.34 -19.51
C GLU A 43 -1.93 11.98 -18.40
N GLY A 44 -2.10 12.53 -17.20
CA GLY A 44 -1.27 12.19 -16.03
C GLY A 44 -1.42 10.73 -15.60
N VAL A 45 -2.65 10.23 -15.53
CA VAL A 45 -2.94 8.82 -15.21
C VAL A 45 -2.34 7.90 -16.28
N MET A 46 -2.51 8.21 -17.56
CA MET A 46 -1.94 7.41 -18.65
C MET A 46 -0.41 7.47 -18.67
N ALA A 47 0.21 8.59 -18.32
CA ALA A 47 1.67 8.70 -18.17
C ALA A 47 2.22 7.80 -17.06
N VAL A 48 1.51 7.69 -15.92
CA VAL A 48 1.86 6.78 -14.83
C VAL A 48 1.62 5.32 -15.24
N LEU A 49 0.49 5.02 -15.89
CA LEU A 49 0.19 3.68 -16.37
C LEU A 49 1.22 3.20 -17.39
N ASN A 50 1.74 4.06 -18.26
CA ASN A 50 2.81 3.75 -19.21
C ASN A 50 4.11 3.29 -18.56
N GLN A 51 4.34 3.61 -17.27
CA GLN A 51 5.50 3.16 -16.53
C GLN A 51 5.35 1.72 -16.01
N LEU A 52 4.16 1.13 -16.10
CA LEU A 52 3.92 -0.23 -15.64
C LEU A 52 4.62 -1.27 -16.52
N PRO A 53 4.89 -2.48 -16.00
CA PRO A 53 5.50 -3.56 -16.76
C PRO A 53 4.69 -3.94 -17.96
N ALA A 54 5.36 -4.43 -19.00
CA ALA A 54 4.70 -5.01 -20.16
C ALA A 54 3.67 -6.08 -19.76
N SER A 55 3.99 -6.97 -18.80
CA SER A 55 3.05 -8.01 -18.33
C SER A 55 1.79 -7.43 -17.67
N VAL A 56 1.92 -6.35 -16.90
CA VAL A 56 0.79 -5.64 -16.27
C VAL A 56 -0.03 -4.94 -17.34
N LEU A 57 0.63 -4.16 -18.21
CA LEU A 57 -0.01 -3.44 -19.30
C LEU A 57 -0.78 -4.37 -20.23
N THR A 58 -0.18 -5.50 -20.62
CA THR A 58 -0.81 -6.50 -21.48
C THR A 58 -1.97 -7.21 -20.78
N CYS A 59 -1.81 -7.58 -19.51
CA CYS A 59 -2.89 -8.21 -18.74
C CYS A 59 -4.11 -7.29 -18.64
N PHE A 60 -3.95 -6.09 -18.05
CA PHE A 60 -5.07 -5.16 -17.86
C PHE A 60 -5.63 -4.64 -19.19
N GLY A 61 -4.77 -4.45 -20.19
CA GLY A 61 -5.20 -4.03 -21.51
C GLY A 61 -6.06 -5.06 -22.24
N SER A 62 -5.96 -6.34 -21.87
CA SER A 62 -6.69 -7.46 -22.48
C SER A 62 -7.89 -7.91 -21.66
N ILE A 63 -8.23 -7.22 -20.56
CA ILE A 63 -9.45 -7.49 -19.81
C ILE A 63 -10.64 -6.87 -20.56
N ASP A 64 -11.59 -7.72 -20.93
CA ASP A 64 -12.87 -7.27 -21.43
C ASP A 64 -13.73 -6.77 -20.26
N VAL A 65 -13.81 -5.44 -20.12
CA VAL A 65 -14.59 -4.79 -19.06
C VAL A 65 -16.07 -5.12 -19.16
N THR A 66 -16.60 -5.36 -20.37
CA THR A 66 -18.02 -5.67 -20.57
C THR A 66 -18.39 -7.07 -20.07
N ALA A 67 -17.45 -8.03 -20.14
CA ALA A 67 -17.61 -9.36 -19.56
C ALA A 67 -17.21 -9.42 -18.07
N ALA A 68 -16.23 -8.60 -17.66
CA ALA A 68 -15.76 -8.53 -16.28
C ALA A 68 -16.78 -7.89 -15.33
N MET A 69 -17.44 -6.81 -15.77
CA MET A 69 -18.36 -6.04 -14.91
C MET A 69 -19.54 -6.86 -14.38
N PRO A 70 -20.27 -7.66 -15.20
CA PRO A 70 -21.33 -8.53 -14.70
C PRO A 70 -20.83 -9.56 -13.68
N THR A 71 -19.62 -10.08 -13.88
CA THR A 71 -18.99 -11.05 -12.96
C THR A 71 -18.69 -10.41 -11.61
N LEU A 72 -18.13 -9.19 -11.61
CA LEU A 72 -17.88 -8.42 -10.40
C LEU A 72 -19.18 -8.04 -9.68
N LEU A 73 -20.16 -7.54 -10.42
CA LEU A 73 -21.48 -7.18 -9.87
C LEU A 73 -22.21 -8.39 -9.28
N ALA A 74 -22.15 -9.55 -9.95
CA ALA A 74 -22.74 -10.77 -9.43
C ALA A 74 -22.05 -11.19 -8.12
N SER A 75 -20.71 -11.15 -8.07
CA SER A 75 -19.97 -11.52 -6.85
C SER A 75 -20.26 -10.58 -5.69
N VAL A 76 -20.37 -9.28 -5.96
CA VAL A 76 -20.79 -8.26 -4.99
C VAL A 76 -22.23 -8.51 -4.53
N GLY A 77 -23.14 -8.85 -5.46
CA GLY A 77 -24.55 -9.11 -5.15
C GLY A 77 -24.78 -10.34 -4.28
N THR A 78 -23.86 -11.31 -4.27
CA THR A 78 -23.96 -12.54 -3.46
C THR A 78 -23.37 -12.41 -2.05
N GLU A 79 -22.56 -11.38 -1.78
CA GLU A 79 -21.95 -11.16 -0.47
C GLU A 79 -22.71 -10.06 0.28
N PRO A 80 -23.48 -10.40 1.34
CA PRO A 80 -24.32 -9.45 2.06
C PRO A 80 -23.58 -8.21 2.60
N LYS A 81 -22.27 -8.34 2.85
CA LYS A 81 -21.43 -7.24 3.34
C LYS A 81 -21.04 -6.23 2.26
N CYS A 82 -21.23 -6.55 0.98
CA CYS A 82 -20.86 -5.67 -0.12
C CYS A 82 -21.81 -4.49 -0.34
N THR A 83 -23.12 -4.68 -0.13
CA THR A 83 -24.08 -3.57 -0.23
C THR A 83 -23.78 -2.42 0.75
N PRO A 84 -23.64 -2.67 2.07
CA PRO A 84 -23.26 -1.60 3.00
C PRO A 84 -21.86 -1.03 2.72
N ALA A 85 -20.91 -1.86 2.25
CA ALA A 85 -19.59 -1.38 1.83
C ALA A 85 -19.67 -0.39 0.66
N LEU A 86 -20.42 -0.71 -0.40
CA LEU A 86 -20.59 0.15 -1.57
C LEU A 86 -21.29 1.46 -1.24
N MET A 87 -22.33 1.42 -0.39
CA MET A 87 -22.99 2.64 0.08
C MET A 87 -22.00 3.54 0.82
N TRP A 88 -21.22 2.98 1.75
CA TRP A 88 -20.22 3.73 2.50
C TRP A 88 -19.12 4.31 1.60
N VAL A 89 -18.55 3.52 0.69
CA VAL A 89 -17.54 3.99 -0.27
C VAL A 89 -18.10 5.10 -1.16
N THR A 90 -19.35 4.98 -1.60
CA THR A 90 -20.02 6.00 -2.43
C THR A 90 -20.23 7.30 -1.64
N THR A 91 -20.63 7.22 -0.37
CA THR A 91 -20.71 8.39 0.52
C THR A 91 -19.33 9.03 0.69
N LEU A 92 -18.27 8.23 0.87
CA LEU A 92 -16.92 8.73 1.03
C LEU A 92 -16.43 9.43 -0.25
N MET A 93 -16.62 8.83 -1.43
CA MET A 93 -16.25 9.44 -2.72
C MET A 93 -17.03 10.72 -3.01
N ASN A 94 -18.32 10.76 -2.67
CA ASN A 94 -19.15 11.96 -2.86
C ASN A 94 -18.84 13.06 -1.84
N GLY A 95 -18.40 12.70 -0.63
CA GLY A 95 -17.92 13.63 0.40
C GLY A 95 -16.49 14.10 0.17
N ALA A 96 -15.67 13.32 -0.55
CA ALA A 96 -14.27 13.61 -0.89
C ALA A 96 -14.10 14.54 -2.11
N LYS A 97 -15.14 15.28 -2.52
CA LYS A 97 -14.94 16.51 -3.32
C LYS A 97 -14.31 17.58 -2.42
N THR A 98 -13.11 17.30 -1.92
CA THR A 98 -12.24 18.31 -1.36
C THR A 98 -11.70 19.09 -2.56
N ASP A 99 -12.13 20.34 -2.71
CA ASP A 99 -11.28 21.33 -3.32
C ASP A 99 -9.85 21.08 -2.80
N ALA A 100 -8.85 21.07 -3.69
CA ALA A 100 -7.46 20.95 -3.26
C ALA A 100 -7.22 21.90 -2.08
N PRO A 101 -6.54 21.46 -0.99
CA PRO A 101 -6.32 22.27 0.20
C PRO A 101 -5.88 23.66 -0.22
N LYS A 102 -6.71 24.67 0.06
CA LYS A 102 -6.40 26.05 -0.30
C LYS A 102 -5.25 26.48 0.60
N LYS A 103 -4.39 27.36 0.10
CA LYS A 103 -3.23 27.91 0.83
C LYS A 103 -3.56 28.49 2.23
N ASN A 104 -4.85 28.73 2.49
CA ASN A 104 -5.37 29.34 3.71
C ASN A 104 -6.16 28.34 4.59
N ASP A 105 -6.29 27.09 4.17
CA ASP A 105 -6.93 26.07 5.00
C ASP A 105 -6.05 25.84 6.23
N ALA A 106 -6.70 25.64 7.38
CA ALA A 106 -5.99 25.21 8.58
C ALA A 106 -5.17 23.99 8.21
N ALA A 107 -3.87 24.03 8.50
CA ALA A 107 -2.99 22.97 8.07
C ALA A 107 -3.51 21.62 8.58
N TRP A 108 -3.48 20.57 7.76
CA TRP A 108 -4.09 19.28 8.15
C TRP A 108 -3.47 18.70 9.43
N TRP A 109 -2.20 19.01 9.73
CA TRP A 109 -1.53 18.64 10.99
C TRP A 109 -2.09 19.38 12.22
N SER A 110 -2.87 20.44 12.01
CA SER A 110 -3.65 21.14 13.03
C SER A 110 -5.12 20.71 13.07
N ALA A 111 -5.53 19.76 12.23
CA ALA A 111 -6.90 19.25 12.21
C ALA A 111 -7.20 18.53 13.54
N ASN A 112 -8.17 19.05 14.27
CA ASN A 112 -8.59 18.47 15.53
C ASN A 112 -9.60 17.34 15.29
N PHE A 113 -9.13 16.20 14.79
CA PHE A 113 -9.95 14.99 14.68
C PHE A 113 -9.98 14.23 16.02
N THR A 114 -11.08 13.51 16.26
CA THR A 114 -11.30 12.70 17.46
C THR A 114 -11.21 11.20 17.14
N ASP A 115 -11.06 10.35 18.16
CA ASP A 115 -11.16 8.89 17.94
C ASP A 115 -12.53 8.50 17.38
N ALA A 116 -13.60 9.21 17.76
CA ALA A 116 -14.94 8.99 17.24
C ALA A 116 -15.02 9.24 15.72
N ASP A 117 -14.22 10.14 15.16
CA ASP A 117 -14.17 10.36 13.71
C ASP A 117 -13.48 9.19 13.00
N LEU A 118 -12.44 8.64 13.61
CA LEU A 118 -11.72 7.48 13.10
C LEU A 118 -12.55 6.20 13.21
N GLN A 119 -13.36 6.07 14.26
CA GLN A 119 -14.34 4.98 14.41
C GLN A 119 -15.40 4.98 13.30
N LYS A 120 -15.80 6.15 12.77
CA LYS A 120 -16.73 6.24 11.61
C LYS A 120 -16.11 5.68 10.32
N VAL A 121 -14.78 5.63 10.23
CA VAL A 121 -14.05 4.98 9.13
C VAL A 121 -13.84 3.51 9.44
N CYS A 122 -13.31 3.20 10.63
CA CYS A 122 -12.91 1.84 11.00
C CYS A 122 -14.08 0.87 11.16
N THR A 123 -15.22 1.32 11.66
CA THR A 123 -16.39 0.46 11.84
C THR A 123 -16.90 -0.11 10.50
N PRO A 124 -17.25 0.69 9.48
CA PRO A 124 -17.68 0.14 8.19
C PRO A 124 -16.54 -0.58 7.47
N LEU A 125 -15.29 -0.11 7.61
CA LEU A 125 -14.13 -0.75 7.00
C LEU A 125 -13.95 -2.19 7.49
N THR A 126 -14.03 -2.44 8.80
CA THR A 126 -13.88 -3.77 9.39
C THR A 126 -15.14 -4.63 9.25
N THR A 127 -16.33 -4.06 9.41
CA THR A 127 -17.59 -4.85 9.47
C THR A 127 -18.24 -5.15 8.12
N SER A 128 -17.91 -4.36 7.09
CA SER A 128 -18.57 -4.44 5.78
C SER A 128 -17.56 -4.49 4.63
N VAL A 129 -16.63 -3.53 4.57
CA VAL A 129 -15.69 -3.41 3.44
C VAL A 129 -14.72 -4.59 3.41
N THR A 130 -14.10 -4.94 4.54
CA THR A 130 -13.11 -6.02 4.58
C THR A 130 -13.71 -7.39 4.24
N PRO A 131 -14.86 -7.79 4.80
CA PRO A 131 -15.53 -9.00 4.37
C PRO A 131 -15.92 -8.98 2.88
N CYS A 132 -16.46 -7.86 2.38
CA CYS A 132 -16.78 -7.72 0.96
C CYS A 132 -15.53 -7.88 0.07
N PHE A 133 -14.43 -7.23 0.47
CA PHE A 133 -13.17 -7.27 -0.25
C PHE A 133 -12.61 -8.69 -0.30
N ASN A 134 -12.51 -9.37 0.84
CA ASN A 134 -11.93 -10.71 0.94
C ASN A 134 -12.81 -11.81 0.36
N ASN A 135 -14.13 -11.72 0.50
CA ASN A 135 -15.04 -12.81 0.14
C ASN A 135 -15.63 -12.67 -1.26
N ALA A 136 -15.74 -11.45 -1.79
CA ALA A 136 -16.33 -11.20 -3.11
C ALA A 136 -15.33 -10.59 -4.09
N LEU A 137 -14.78 -9.41 -3.78
CA LEU A 137 -14.00 -8.65 -4.76
C LEU A 137 -12.67 -9.33 -5.11
N VAL A 138 -11.85 -9.69 -4.12
CA VAL A 138 -10.55 -10.33 -4.35
C VAL A 138 -10.70 -11.66 -5.10
N PRO A 139 -11.60 -12.59 -4.70
CA PRO A 139 -11.81 -13.83 -5.45
C PRO A 139 -12.27 -13.59 -6.88
N ALA A 140 -13.21 -12.66 -7.10
CA ALA A 140 -13.72 -12.36 -8.44
C ALA A 140 -12.65 -11.74 -9.35
N VAL A 141 -11.91 -10.75 -8.84
CA VAL A 141 -10.79 -10.11 -9.58
C VAL A 141 -9.69 -11.12 -9.88
N SER A 142 -9.31 -11.93 -8.89
CA SER A 142 -8.28 -12.95 -9.07
C SER A 142 -8.70 -13.98 -10.13
N LYS A 143 -9.96 -14.44 -10.10
CA LYS A 143 -10.50 -15.36 -11.10
C LYS A 143 -10.51 -14.75 -12.51
N LEU A 144 -10.85 -13.47 -12.64
CA LEU A 144 -10.83 -12.77 -13.93
C LEU A 144 -9.42 -12.68 -14.51
N ILE A 145 -8.44 -12.37 -13.66
CA ILE A 145 -7.03 -12.23 -14.06
C ILE A 145 -6.43 -13.61 -14.35
N GLU A 146 -6.56 -14.57 -13.44
CA GLU A 146 -6.00 -15.91 -13.59
C GLU A 146 -6.66 -16.71 -14.72
N GLY A 147 -7.91 -16.42 -15.05
CA GLY A 147 -8.64 -17.02 -16.17
C GLY A 147 -8.32 -16.42 -17.54
N ASN A 148 -7.56 -15.32 -17.61
CA ASN A 148 -7.21 -14.66 -18.87
C ASN A 148 -5.81 -15.08 -19.33
N ALA A 149 -5.70 -15.66 -20.52
CA ALA A 149 -4.43 -16.13 -21.07
C ALA A 149 -3.38 -15.01 -21.19
N CYS A 150 -3.81 -13.77 -21.46
CA CYS A 150 -2.96 -12.59 -21.56
C CYS A 150 -2.37 -12.12 -20.22
N CYS A 151 -2.86 -12.68 -19.10
CA CYS A 151 -2.39 -12.37 -17.76
C CYS A 151 -1.42 -13.41 -17.19
N THR A 152 -1.08 -14.47 -17.94
CA THR A 152 -0.22 -15.56 -17.46
C THR A 152 1.12 -15.06 -16.93
N ASP A 153 1.80 -14.20 -17.69
CA ASP A 153 3.10 -13.64 -17.30
C ASP A 153 2.97 -12.72 -16.07
N PHE A 154 1.87 -11.98 -15.96
CA PHE A 154 1.59 -11.15 -14.79
C PHE A 154 1.39 -12.02 -13.54
N VAL A 155 0.57 -13.07 -13.62
CA VAL A 155 0.32 -13.99 -12.50
C VAL A 155 1.62 -14.71 -12.09
N ALA A 156 2.44 -15.12 -13.06
CA ALA A 156 3.75 -15.72 -12.79
C ALA A 156 4.71 -14.72 -12.11
N ALA A 157 4.72 -13.47 -12.56
CA ALA A 157 5.50 -12.40 -11.94
C ALA A 157 5.02 -12.14 -10.50
N ILE A 158 3.71 -12.13 -10.23
CA ILE A 158 3.19 -11.98 -8.86
C ILE A 158 3.73 -13.09 -7.95
N LYS A 159 3.61 -14.36 -8.36
CA LYS A 159 4.13 -15.49 -7.58
C LYS A 159 5.63 -15.39 -7.33
N THR A 160 6.40 -14.99 -8.34
CA THR A 160 7.85 -14.86 -8.24
C THR A 160 8.26 -13.71 -7.32
N ASN A 161 7.60 -12.56 -7.46
CA ASN A 161 7.98 -11.32 -6.79
C ASN A 161 7.46 -11.24 -5.35
N PHE A 162 6.28 -11.80 -5.08
CA PHE A 162 5.62 -11.69 -3.78
C PHE A 162 5.57 -13.02 -3.03
N GLY A 163 5.89 -14.14 -3.68
CA GLY A 163 5.90 -15.47 -3.07
C GLY A 163 4.50 -16.03 -2.79
N GLN A 164 3.45 -15.43 -3.36
CA GLN A 164 2.05 -15.73 -3.05
C GLN A 164 1.17 -15.68 -4.31
N SER A 165 -0.07 -16.18 -4.21
CA SER A 165 -1.10 -15.93 -5.23
C SER A 165 -1.53 -14.46 -5.21
N LEU A 166 -2.12 -13.99 -6.31
CA LEU A 166 -2.67 -12.63 -6.39
C LEU A 166 -3.73 -12.39 -5.32
N SER A 167 -4.62 -13.36 -5.10
CA SER A 167 -5.65 -13.29 -4.07
C SER A 167 -5.10 -13.16 -2.66
N ALA A 168 -4.14 -14.01 -2.29
CA ALA A 168 -3.52 -13.98 -0.97
C ALA A 168 -2.78 -12.65 -0.75
N MET A 169 -1.99 -12.22 -1.74
CA MET A 169 -1.25 -10.96 -1.67
C MET A 169 -2.19 -9.76 -1.45
N LEU A 170 -3.28 -9.66 -2.22
CA LEU A 170 -4.24 -8.55 -2.11
C LEU A 170 -4.97 -8.58 -0.77
N SER A 171 -5.48 -9.73 -0.35
CA SER A 171 -6.18 -9.88 0.92
C SER A 171 -5.27 -9.59 2.12
N ASP A 172 -4.08 -10.17 2.17
CA ASP A 172 -3.16 -9.98 3.30
C ASP A 172 -2.66 -8.54 3.40
N LEU A 173 -2.34 -7.91 2.26
CA LEU A 173 -1.94 -6.50 2.24
C LEU A 173 -3.07 -5.60 2.76
N PHE A 174 -4.29 -5.81 2.26
CA PHE A 174 -5.46 -5.04 2.68
C PHE A 174 -5.78 -5.26 4.16
N ASN A 175 -5.81 -6.52 4.61
CA ASN A 175 -6.11 -6.87 6.00
C ASN A 175 -5.11 -6.27 6.97
N LYS A 176 -3.81 -6.37 6.68
CA LYS A 176 -2.77 -5.80 7.54
C LYS A 176 -2.82 -4.27 7.57
N ALA A 177 -3.17 -3.62 6.46
CA ALA A 177 -3.37 -2.17 6.44
C ALA A 177 -4.60 -1.77 7.28
N VAL A 178 -5.71 -2.51 7.17
CA VAL A 178 -6.90 -2.33 8.02
C VAL A 178 -6.54 -2.55 9.49
N ASP A 179 -5.78 -3.59 9.82
CA ASP A 179 -5.36 -3.86 11.21
C ASP A 179 -4.47 -2.74 11.77
N ALA A 180 -3.54 -2.21 10.96
CA ALA A 180 -2.68 -1.10 11.34
C ALA A 180 -3.46 0.16 11.71
N ALA A 181 -4.60 0.41 11.04
CA ALA A 181 -5.44 1.56 11.30
C ALA A 181 -6.53 1.30 12.36
N CYS A 182 -7.15 0.12 12.35
CA CYS A 182 -8.46 -0.08 12.95
C CYS A 182 -8.51 -1.08 14.11
N LEU A 183 -7.39 -1.71 14.46
CA LEU A 183 -7.30 -2.34 15.78
C LEU A 183 -7.44 -1.30 16.89
N VAL A 184 -7.83 -1.77 18.07
CA VAL A 184 -8.13 -0.91 19.21
C VAL A 184 -7.08 -1.10 20.29
N GLN A 185 -6.48 -0.01 20.73
CA GLN A 185 -5.59 0.02 21.88
C GLN A 185 -6.36 0.17 23.19
N THR A 186 -5.98 -0.64 24.19
CA THR A 186 -6.54 -0.61 25.55
C THR A 186 -5.43 -0.77 26.62
N PRO A 187 -5.26 0.15 27.57
CA PRO A 187 -5.92 1.46 27.63
C PRO A 187 -5.42 2.40 26.53
N GLY A 188 -6.30 3.29 26.07
CA GLY A 188 -5.90 4.47 25.30
C GLY A 188 -5.28 5.55 26.19
N PHE A 189 -4.56 6.51 25.59
CA PHE A 189 -4.00 7.64 26.33
C PHE A 189 -5.02 8.76 26.58
N SER A 190 -6.05 8.89 25.74
CA SER A 190 -7.12 9.90 25.89
C SER A 190 -8.46 9.31 26.37
N THR A 191 -8.68 8.03 26.12
CA THR A 191 -9.93 7.30 26.37
C THR A 191 -9.61 5.86 26.79
N PRO A 192 -10.53 5.12 27.43
CA PRO A 192 -10.29 3.72 27.79
C PRO A 192 -9.91 2.85 26.58
N ASN A 193 -10.49 3.13 25.41
CA ASN A 193 -10.22 2.48 24.15
C ASN A 193 -10.04 3.53 23.06
N GLN A 194 -9.11 3.31 22.14
CA GLN A 194 -8.88 4.20 20.99
C GLN A 194 -8.40 3.39 19.78
N THR A 195 -8.78 3.79 18.58
CA THR A 195 -8.28 3.20 17.33
C THR A 195 -6.77 3.39 17.19
N CYS A 196 -6.14 2.50 16.44
CA CYS A 196 -4.73 2.62 16.13
C CYS A 196 -4.40 3.81 15.26
N ALA A 197 -5.22 4.12 14.26
CA ALA A 197 -5.04 5.32 13.46
C ALA A 197 -5.12 6.59 14.32
N TYR A 198 -6.05 6.69 15.29
CA TYR A 198 -6.05 7.82 16.22
C TYR A 198 -4.78 7.86 17.07
N SER A 199 -4.38 6.71 17.63
CA SER A 199 -3.19 6.62 18.48
C SER A 199 -1.91 7.02 17.74
N LEU A 200 -1.73 6.50 16.52
CA LEU A 200 -0.57 6.74 15.68
C LEU A 200 -0.51 8.21 15.26
N SER A 201 -1.59 8.73 14.67
CA SER A 201 -1.63 10.11 14.18
C SER A 201 -1.50 11.13 15.31
N LYS A 202 -2.22 10.96 16.43
CA LYS A 202 -2.08 11.90 17.57
C LYS A 202 -0.72 11.83 18.23
N SER A 203 -0.11 10.65 18.35
CA SER A 203 1.24 10.54 18.93
C SER A 203 2.28 11.18 18.04
N PHE A 204 2.17 11.00 16.72
CA PHE A 204 3.08 11.62 15.75
C PHE A 204 2.94 13.15 15.72
N LEU A 205 1.70 13.65 15.79
CA LEU A 205 1.41 15.08 15.73
C LEU A 205 1.55 15.80 17.07
N ASN A 206 1.76 15.09 18.18
CA ASN A 206 1.71 15.66 19.53
C ASN A 206 2.65 16.86 19.72
N ASN A 207 3.85 16.81 19.13
CA ASN A 207 4.85 17.88 19.22
C ASN A 207 4.95 18.73 17.94
N VAL A 208 4.06 18.51 16.96
CA VAL A 208 4.10 19.19 15.66
C VAL A 208 3.38 20.54 15.75
N ASN A 209 4.15 21.62 15.83
CA ASN A 209 3.66 22.99 15.87
C ASN A 209 3.95 23.79 14.59
N SER A 210 4.68 23.20 13.64
CA SER A 210 5.07 23.82 12.37
C SER A 210 5.28 22.76 11.30
N TYR A 211 5.25 23.18 10.03
CA TYR A 211 5.58 22.32 8.90
C TYR A 211 7.04 21.81 8.96
N GLU A 212 7.96 22.59 9.49
CA GLU A 212 9.35 22.18 9.67
C GLU A 212 9.46 21.02 10.69
N THR A 213 8.76 21.13 11.83
CA THR A 213 8.70 20.07 12.84
C THR A 213 8.06 18.80 12.28
N LEU A 214 7.01 18.95 11.46
CA LEU A 214 6.38 17.83 10.76
C LEU A 214 7.38 17.09 9.86
N LEU A 215 8.12 17.82 9.02
CA LEU A 215 9.13 17.23 8.14
C LEU A 215 10.27 16.59 8.93
N LYS A 216 10.71 17.21 10.03
CA LYS A 216 11.73 16.64 10.92
C LYS A 216 11.26 15.34 11.56
N ASN A 217 10.04 15.31 12.10
CA ASN A 217 9.47 14.11 12.71
C ASN A 217 9.30 12.99 11.67
N GLY A 218 8.76 13.31 10.48
CA GLY A 218 8.64 12.35 9.38
C GLY A 218 10.01 11.80 8.95
N LEU A 219 11.02 12.67 8.85
CA LEU A 219 12.38 12.24 8.55
C LEU A 219 12.95 11.36 9.68
N ALA A 220 12.73 11.69 10.94
CA ALA A 220 13.24 10.91 12.06
C ALA A 220 12.60 9.51 12.12
N VAL A 221 11.29 9.37 11.84
CA VAL A 221 10.60 8.08 11.74
C VAL A 221 11.20 7.20 10.65
N THR A 222 11.54 7.78 9.50
CA THR A 222 12.20 7.09 8.39
C THR A 222 13.70 6.88 8.60
N GLN A 223 14.20 7.04 9.81
CA GLN A 223 15.60 6.76 10.17
C GLN A 223 15.71 5.94 11.46
N ILE A 224 14.62 5.34 11.94
CA ILE A 224 14.61 4.49 13.13
C ILE A 224 15.25 3.13 12.76
N PRO A 225 16.35 2.69 13.38
CA PRO A 225 16.85 1.32 13.24
C PRO A 225 15.88 0.28 13.82
N ASN A 226 15.90 -0.97 13.35
CA ASN A 226 15.00 -2.01 13.87
C ASN A 226 15.16 -2.24 15.38
N ASP A 227 16.39 -2.26 15.90
CA ASP A 227 16.65 -2.45 17.33
C ASP A 227 16.19 -1.26 18.21
N GLN A 228 15.99 -0.10 17.60
CA GLN A 228 15.54 1.13 18.27
C GLN A 228 14.04 1.39 18.11
N GLY A 229 13.35 0.68 17.21
CA GLY A 229 11.92 0.87 16.94
C GLY A 229 11.07 0.78 18.20
N CYS A 230 11.43 -0.12 19.09
CA CYS A 230 10.72 -0.28 20.34
C CYS A 230 10.86 0.91 21.29
N ALA A 231 12.09 1.42 21.44
CA ALA A 231 12.35 2.61 22.25
C ALA A 231 11.55 3.80 21.71
N ALA A 232 11.54 3.98 20.38
CA ALA A 232 10.82 5.06 19.72
C ALA A 232 9.31 5.00 20.00
N VAL A 233 8.65 3.86 19.76
CA VAL A 233 7.17 3.76 19.91
C VAL A 233 6.69 3.73 21.36
N GLU A 234 7.60 3.49 22.30
CA GLU A 234 7.35 3.64 23.74
C GLU A 234 7.61 5.09 24.23
N GLY A 235 8.02 5.99 23.34
CA GLY A 235 8.35 7.38 23.63
C GLY A 235 9.63 7.55 24.45
N ASN A 236 10.56 6.61 24.32
CA ASN A 236 11.92 6.73 24.86
C ASN A 236 12.84 7.34 23.78
N PRO A 237 13.91 8.04 24.18
CA PRO A 237 14.92 8.49 23.24
C PRO A 237 15.53 7.32 22.46
N PHE A 238 15.84 7.55 21.19
CA PHE A 238 16.47 6.57 20.32
C PHE A 238 17.58 7.23 19.49
N LYS A 239 18.41 6.40 18.85
CA LYS A 239 19.40 6.87 17.88
C LYS A 239 18.92 6.55 16.46
N THR A 240 19.04 7.52 15.57
CA THR A 240 18.83 7.27 14.14
C THR A 240 19.91 6.32 13.60
N THR A 241 19.69 5.81 12.39
CA THR A 241 20.71 5.09 11.61
C THR A 241 22.02 5.87 11.38
N ALA A 242 21.98 7.20 11.45
CA ALA A 242 23.15 8.07 11.41
C ALA A 242 23.77 8.35 12.81
N GLY A 243 23.23 7.74 13.87
CA GLY A 243 23.70 7.91 15.25
C GLY A 243 23.21 9.19 15.93
N VAL A 244 22.31 9.95 15.32
CA VAL A 244 21.75 11.18 15.89
C VAL A 244 20.72 10.82 16.95
N ALA A 245 20.82 11.40 18.14
CA ALA A 245 19.84 11.20 19.20
C ALA A 245 18.55 11.96 18.91
N VAL A 246 17.41 11.28 19.05
CA VAL A 246 16.06 11.83 18.86
C VAL A 246 15.22 11.48 20.08
N SER A 247 14.43 12.44 20.58
CA SER A 247 13.64 12.27 21.81
C SER A 247 12.24 12.90 21.76
N ASP A 248 11.85 13.47 20.62
CA ASP A 248 10.69 14.34 20.45
C ASP A 248 9.68 13.88 19.40
N VAL A 249 9.94 12.75 18.71
CA VAL A 249 9.00 12.19 17.72
C VAL A 249 7.75 11.62 18.40
N PHE A 250 7.95 10.74 19.38
CA PHE A 250 6.88 10.20 20.23
C PHE A 250 7.24 10.50 21.67
N THR A 251 6.34 11.11 22.43
CA THR A 251 6.63 11.55 23.80
C THR A 251 5.56 11.07 24.77
N LYS A 252 5.99 10.50 25.90
CA LYS A 252 5.07 10.07 26.96
C LYS A 252 4.26 11.27 27.50
N PRO A 253 2.97 11.08 27.84
CA PRO A 253 2.23 9.81 27.83
C PRO A 253 1.54 9.47 26.49
N ILE A 254 1.68 10.31 25.46
CA ILE A 254 0.98 10.18 24.18
C ILE A 254 1.89 9.46 23.18
N VAL A 255 1.83 8.12 23.24
CA VAL A 255 2.69 7.24 22.42
C VAL A 255 1.85 6.25 21.62
N PRO A 256 2.36 5.76 20.46
CA PRO A 256 1.68 4.75 19.66
C PRO A 256 1.35 3.47 20.44
N GLY A 257 2.19 3.09 21.41
CA GLY A 257 1.93 1.96 22.30
C GLY A 257 1.71 0.65 21.54
N ALA A 258 0.67 -0.09 21.92
CA ALA A 258 0.33 -1.37 21.31
C ALA A 258 0.03 -1.27 19.81
N CYS A 259 -0.41 -0.10 19.32
CA CYS A 259 -0.71 0.13 17.91
C CYS A 259 0.52 0.18 16.99
N ALA A 260 1.73 0.21 17.55
CA ALA A 260 2.93 -0.04 16.76
C ALA A 260 3.00 -1.48 16.22
N LYS A 261 2.40 -2.47 16.91
CA LYS A 261 2.46 -3.89 16.52
C LYS A 261 1.87 -4.17 15.14
N PRO A 262 0.65 -3.73 14.79
CA PRO A 262 0.10 -4.01 13.47
C PRO A 262 0.79 -3.20 12.36
N VAL A 263 1.34 -2.02 12.67
CA VAL A 263 2.19 -1.27 11.73
C VAL A 263 3.48 -2.03 11.46
N ASP A 264 4.16 -2.49 12.50
CA ASP A 264 5.36 -3.32 12.39
C ASP A 264 5.09 -4.62 11.63
N ALA A 265 3.97 -5.29 11.92
CA ALA A 265 3.57 -6.49 11.20
C ALA A 265 3.27 -6.23 9.71
N PHE A 266 2.70 -5.07 9.37
CA PHE A 266 2.47 -4.64 8.01
C PHE A 266 3.78 -4.36 7.26
N VAL A 267 4.68 -3.59 7.88
CA VAL A 267 6.00 -3.28 7.30
C VAL A 267 6.84 -4.54 7.15
N THR A 268 6.90 -5.39 8.18
CA THR A 268 7.61 -6.67 8.16
C THR A 268 7.08 -7.57 7.06
N TYR A 269 5.75 -7.59 6.86
CA TYR A 269 5.13 -8.33 5.78
C TYR A 269 5.59 -7.84 4.40
N ILE A 270 5.62 -6.51 4.17
CA ILE A 270 6.16 -5.94 2.94
C ILE A 270 7.64 -6.30 2.76
N ALA A 271 8.45 -6.13 3.81
CA ALA A 271 9.88 -6.44 3.79
C ALA A 271 10.16 -7.92 3.48
N SER A 272 9.20 -8.82 3.77
CA SER A 272 9.32 -10.25 3.53
C SER A 272 9.22 -10.64 2.05
N TYR A 273 8.66 -9.78 1.19
CA TYR A 273 8.46 -10.10 -0.21
C TYR A 273 9.79 -10.40 -0.93
N PRO A 274 9.86 -11.47 -1.75
CA PRO A 274 11.04 -11.79 -2.53
C PRO A 274 11.60 -10.61 -3.34
N ILE A 275 10.73 -9.80 -3.94
CA ILE A 275 11.13 -8.68 -4.77
C ILE A 275 11.85 -7.58 -3.98
N VAL A 276 11.52 -7.38 -2.70
CA VAL A 276 12.24 -6.42 -1.84
C VAL A 276 13.71 -6.78 -1.74
N LYS A 277 14.03 -8.08 -1.72
CA LYS A 277 15.40 -8.58 -1.58
C LYS A 277 16.27 -8.37 -2.82
N THR A 278 15.64 -8.32 -4.00
CA THR A 278 16.37 -8.34 -5.29
C THR A 278 16.22 -7.05 -6.09
N PHE A 279 15.19 -6.24 -5.80
CA PHE A 279 14.88 -5.09 -6.63
C PHE A 279 15.78 -3.89 -6.34
N THR A 280 16.25 -3.30 -7.43
CA THR A 280 17.06 -2.09 -7.44
C THR A 280 16.38 -1.03 -8.30
N TYR A 281 16.27 0.20 -7.80
CA TYR A 281 15.83 1.35 -8.57
C TYR A 281 16.92 2.43 -8.55
N GLY A 282 17.44 2.79 -9.72
CA GLY A 282 18.62 3.63 -9.80
C GLY A 282 19.78 3.01 -9.02
N ASN A 283 20.31 3.76 -8.05
CA ASN A 283 21.36 3.32 -7.13
C ASN A 283 20.82 2.80 -5.78
N ILE A 284 19.51 2.56 -5.66
CA ILE A 284 18.87 2.11 -4.43
C ILE A 284 18.56 0.62 -4.53
N THR A 285 19.09 -0.17 -3.60
CA THR A 285 18.59 -1.53 -3.34
C THR A 285 17.46 -1.42 -2.32
N ILE A 286 16.25 -1.85 -2.66
CA ILE A 286 15.09 -1.66 -1.76
C ILE A 286 15.26 -2.41 -0.44
N ASN A 287 15.91 -3.57 -0.45
CA ASN A 287 16.25 -4.29 0.77
C ASN A 287 17.06 -3.45 1.77
N ASP A 288 17.87 -2.49 1.31
CA ASP A 288 18.67 -1.64 2.19
C ASP A 288 17.80 -0.66 3.00
N LEU A 289 16.53 -0.45 2.63
CA LEU A 289 15.56 0.28 3.46
C LEU A 289 15.11 -0.50 4.69
N PHE A 290 15.18 -1.84 4.69
CA PHE A 290 14.61 -2.68 5.75
C PHE A 290 15.66 -3.49 6.52
N ALA A 291 16.78 -3.80 5.87
CA ALA A 291 17.79 -4.67 6.42
C ALA A 291 18.55 -4.01 7.59
N GLU A 292 18.86 -4.82 8.59
CA GLU A 292 19.59 -4.40 9.78
C GLU A 292 20.94 -3.75 9.42
N GLY A 293 21.25 -2.63 10.07
CA GLY A 293 22.48 -1.87 9.84
C GLY A 293 22.63 -1.27 8.44
N LYS A 294 21.58 -1.32 7.61
CA LYS A 294 21.55 -0.71 6.28
C LYS A 294 20.57 0.45 6.21
N CYS A 295 20.81 1.34 5.26
CA CYS A 295 19.92 2.43 4.93
C CYS A 295 20.18 2.91 3.51
N VAL A 296 19.29 3.76 3.02
CA VAL A 296 19.43 4.43 1.73
C VAL A 296 19.81 5.90 1.96
N LYS A 297 20.87 6.36 1.32
CA LYS A 297 21.32 7.75 1.44
C LYS A 297 20.33 8.72 0.83
N GLY A 298 20.15 9.88 1.46
CA GLY A 298 19.22 10.90 0.99
C GLY A 298 19.44 11.35 -0.45
N SER A 299 20.68 11.45 -0.95
CA SER A 299 20.91 11.79 -2.38
C SER A 299 20.28 10.81 -3.35
N ALA A 300 20.29 9.51 -3.03
CA ALA A 300 19.68 8.48 -3.84
C ALA A 300 18.16 8.64 -3.84
N VAL A 301 17.57 8.90 -2.66
CA VAL A 301 16.13 9.15 -2.54
C VAL A 301 15.74 10.45 -3.26
N LYS A 302 16.60 11.47 -3.22
CA LYS A 302 16.43 12.74 -3.95
C LYS A 302 16.28 12.54 -5.46
N ALA A 303 17.02 11.60 -6.02
CA ALA A 303 16.90 11.25 -7.43
C ALA A 303 15.53 10.62 -7.77
N LEU A 304 14.85 9.96 -6.82
CA LEU A 304 13.55 9.31 -7.06
C LEU A 304 12.43 10.30 -7.37
N TRP A 305 12.44 11.45 -6.71
CA TRP A 305 11.39 12.47 -6.82
C TRP A 305 11.89 13.74 -7.51
N ALA A 306 13.04 13.67 -8.19
CA ALA A 306 13.52 14.76 -9.02
C ALA A 306 12.48 15.16 -10.08
N ASP A 307 11.81 14.15 -10.66
CA ASP A 307 10.84 14.27 -11.75
C ASP A 307 9.38 14.34 -11.27
N ILE A 308 9.13 14.22 -9.96
CA ILE A 308 7.76 14.35 -9.43
C ILE A 308 7.42 15.85 -9.39
N PRO A 309 6.36 16.30 -10.08
CA PRO A 309 5.91 17.67 -10.02
C PRO A 309 5.43 17.99 -8.61
N MET A 310 6.16 18.87 -7.93
CA MET A 310 5.89 19.30 -6.56
C MET A 310 5.82 20.83 -6.50
N GLU A 311 5.04 21.36 -5.56
CA GLU A 311 5.09 22.80 -5.27
C GLU A 311 6.54 23.21 -4.95
N LYS A 312 6.98 24.34 -5.49
CA LYS A 312 8.36 24.81 -5.37
C LYS A 312 8.82 24.92 -3.91
N SER A 313 7.93 25.37 -3.02
CA SER A 313 8.17 25.49 -1.58
C SER A 313 8.44 24.12 -0.93
N MET A 314 7.62 23.12 -1.23
CA MET A 314 7.77 21.74 -0.78
C MET A 314 9.05 21.10 -1.31
N LYS A 315 9.35 21.29 -2.60
CA LYS A 315 10.59 20.77 -3.21
C LYS A 315 11.83 21.35 -2.53
N VAL A 316 11.85 22.65 -2.26
CA VAL A 316 12.97 23.30 -1.56
C VAL A 316 13.10 22.79 -0.11
N GLY A 317 11.99 22.63 0.61
CA GLY A 317 12.00 22.08 1.97
C GLY A 317 12.54 20.65 2.02
N LEU A 318 12.02 19.78 1.15
CA LEU A 318 12.49 18.40 1.00
C LEU A 318 13.97 18.35 0.62
N ASP A 319 14.41 19.13 -0.37
CA ASP A 319 15.79 19.17 -0.82
C ASP A 319 16.79 19.64 0.23
N THR A 320 16.34 20.46 1.18
CA THR A 320 17.17 20.96 2.29
C THR A 320 17.38 19.87 3.34
N ILE A 321 16.33 19.09 3.60
CA ILE A 321 16.31 18.06 4.64
C ILE A 321 16.93 16.75 4.12
N ILE A 322 16.72 16.42 2.85
CA ILE A 322 17.15 15.18 2.22
C ILE A 322 18.54 15.39 1.59
N ASN A 323 19.56 15.01 2.34
CA ASN A 323 20.96 15.10 1.92
C ASN A 323 21.72 13.81 2.27
N ASP A 324 23.01 13.74 1.94
CA ASP A 324 23.84 12.54 2.15
C ASP A 324 24.12 12.19 3.61
N ASN A 325 23.83 13.09 4.55
CA ASN A 325 23.90 12.80 5.99
C ASN A 325 22.62 12.10 6.49
N VAL A 326 21.59 12.00 5.66
CA VAL A 326 20.33 11.31 5.98
C VAL A 326 20.37 9.89 5.44
N CYS A 327 19.93 8.96 6.29
CA CYS A 327 20.11 7.52 6.11
C CYS A 327 18.75 6.82 6.30
N PHE A 328 17.98 6.73 5.22
CA PHE A 328 16.60 6.24 5.23
C PHE A 328 16.50 4.74 5.54
N HIS A 329 15.71 4.41 6.54
CA HIS A 329 15.42 3.06 6.99
C HIS A 329 13.98 2.97 7.50
N ILE A 330 13.32 1.85 7.24
CA ILE A 330 11.95 1.56 7.65
C ILE A 330 12.03 0.42 8.67
N ALA A 331 11.93 0.81 9.94
CA ALA A 331 12.00 -0.12 11.07
C ALA A 331 10.94 -1.22 10.93
N ASN A 332 11.37 -2.47 11.09
CA ASN A 332 10.54 -3.66 11.01
C ASN A 332 11.03 -4.75 11.98
N GLY A 333 10.15 -5.69 12.34
CA GLY A 333 10.41 -6.79 13.26
C GLY A 333 10.71 -6.35 14.71
N TYR A 334 10.47 -5.10 15.08
CA TYR A 334 10.91 -4.54 16.36
C TYR A 334 9.93 -4.76 17.52
N THR A 335 8.67 -5.08 17.22
CA THR A 335 7.62 -5.10 18.25
C THR A 335 7.58 -6.38 19.07
N ALA A 336 8.29 -7.43 18.66
CA ALA A 336 8.38 -8.70 19.38
C ALA A 336 8.95 -8.53 20.81
N THR A 337 9.79 -7.51 21.02
CA THR A 337 10.44 -7.23 22.31
C THR A 337 9.81 -6.08 23.08
N CYS A 338 8.73 -5.48 22.57
CA CYS A 338 8.16 -4.29 23.18
C CYS A 338 7.30 -4.55 24.40
N LYS A 339 7.52 -3.72 25.43
CA LYS A 339 6.81 -3.73 26.70
C LYS A 339 5.80 -2.60 26.69
N THR A 340 4.83 -2.70 25.78
CA THR A 340 3.75 -1.71 25.69
C THR A 340 2.87 -1.78 26.94
N VAL A 341 2.58 -0.62 27.54
CA VAL A 341 1.64 -0.50 28.68
C VAL A 341 0.19 -0.79 28.28
N SER A 342 -0.07 -0.78 26.97
CA SER A 342 -1.36 -1.08 26.37
C SER A 342 -1.33 -2.41 25.62
N SER A 343 -2.53 -2.95 25.40
CA SER A 343 -2.82 -4.17 24.66
C SER A 343 -3.67 -3.85 23.43
N LEU A 344 -3.72 -4.78 22.48
CA LEU A 344 -4.60 -4.68 21.32
C LEU A 344 -5.84 -5.52 21.55
N SER A 345 -6.98 -4.98 21.15
CA SER A 345 -8.25 -5.68 21.06
C SER A 345 -8.87 -5.47 19.68
N GLY A 346 -9.81 -6.35 19.32
CA GLY A 346 -10.40 -6.43 17.98
C GLY A 346 -10.11 -7.77 17.31
N THR A 347 -10.90 -8.10 16.29
CA THR A 347 -10.64 -9.27 15.44
C THR A 347 -9.77 -8.82 14.27
N PRO A 348 -8.58 -9.42 14.06
CA PRO A 348 -7.77 -9.14 12.88
C PRO A 348 -8.59 -9.33 11.60
N ALA A 349 -8.44 -8.42 10.65
CA ALA A 349 -9.32 -8.31 9.50
C ALA A 349 -9.25 -9.53 8.56
N GLY A 350 -8.17 -10.33 8.63
CA GLY A 350 -8.00 -11.56 7.84
C GLY A 350 -8.54 -12.84 8.48
N GLY A 351 -8.87 -12.83 9.78
CA GLY A 351 -9.06 -14.05 10.56
C GLY A 351 -7.79 -14.91 10.64
N ASP A 352 -7.62 -15.72 11.69
CA ASP A 352 -6.43 -16.56 11.86
C ASP A 352 -6.39 -17.69 10.82
N LYS A 353 -5.93 -17.42 9.60
CA LYS A 353 -5.52 -18.46 8.66
C LYS A 353 -4.00 -18.59 8.68
N ALA A 354 -3.56 -19.59 9.44
CA ALA A 354 -2.17 -20.03 9.49
C ALA A 354 -1.63 -20.39 8.08
N THR A 355 -0.53 -19.72 7.74
CA THR A 355 0.67 -20.18 7.03
C THR A 355 0.51 -21.22 5.91
N THR A 356 0.81 -20.82 4.67
CA THR A 356 1.20 -21.77 3.61
C THR A 356 2.71 -21.79 3.41
N THR A 357 3.25 -23.00 3.32
CA THR A 357 4.66 -23.40 3.29
C THR A 357 5.39 -22.93 2.02
N PRO A 358 6.70 -22.60 2.06
CA PRO A 358 7.43 -22.17 0.87
C PRO A 358 7.64 -23.34 -0.10
N THR A 359 7.20 -23.20 -1.35
CA THR A 359 7.58 -24.10 -2.45
C THR A 359 8.72 -23.46 -3.22
N THR A 360 9.87 -24.13 -3.25
CA THR A 360 11.06 -23.72 -3.99
C THR A 360 10.80 -23.89 -5.49
N ALA A 361 10.86 -22.80 -6.26
CA ALA A 361 10.79 -22.83 -7.72
C ALA A 361 12.05 -22.22 -8.36
N PRO A 362 12.45 -22.67 -9.57
CA PRO A 362 13.76 -22.42 -10.14
C PRO A 362 13.94 -20.97 -10.65
N LEU A 363 15.19 -20.50 -10.66
CA LEU A 363 15.58 -19.18 -11.14
C LEU A 363 15.12 -18.92 -12.58
N ALA A 364 14.26 -17.91 -12.75
CA ALA A 364 13.98 -17.27 -14.02
C ALA A 364 14.70 -15.92 -14.15
N LYS A 365 15.04 -15.58 -15.39
CA LYS A 365 15.86 -14.44 -15.85
C LYS A 365 15.29 -13.08 -15.40
N PRO A 366 16.14 -12.03 -15.20
CA PRO A 366 15.70 -10.76 -14.63
C PRO A 366 14.68 -10.05 -15.54
N SER A 367 13.47 -9.81 -15.02
CA SER A 367 12.46 -8.98 -15.66
C SER A 367 12.66 -7.50 -15.27
N SER A 368 12.47 -6.62 -16.24
CA SER A 368 12.90 -5.21 -16.28
C SER A 368 12.36 -4.29 -15.15
N ALA A 369 13.21 -3.31 -14.81
CA ALA A 369 13.18 -2.40 -13.66
C ALA A 369 12.00 -1.39 -13.56
N THR A 370 11.04 -1.41 -14.48
CA THR A 370 9.91 -0.47 -14.51
C THR A 370 8.70 -0.90 -13.67
N SER A 371 8.67 -2.14 -13.18
CA SER A 371 7.51 -2.68 -12.43
C SER A 371 7.18 -2.06 -11.08
N LEU A 372 8.18 -1.45 -10.45
CA LEU A 372 8.13 -1.14 -9.03
C LEU A 372 8.24 0.35 -8.71
N SER A 373 8.44 1.23 -9.68
CA SER A 373 8.38 2.69 -9.45
C SER A 373 6.98 3.10 -8.97
N ALA A 374 5.93 2.46 -9.48
CA ALA A 374 4.54 2.60 -9.04
C ALA A 374 4.27 1.99 -7.64
N PHE A 375 4.96 0.91 -7.27
CA PHE A 375 4.86 0.32 -5.92
C PHE A 375 5.67 1.08 -4.88
N ALA A 376 6.83 1.65 -5.26
CA ALA A 376 7.63 2.51 -4.40
C ALA A 376 6.91 3.84 -4.08
N THR A 377 6.12 4.36 -5.02
CA THR A 377 5.23 5.50 -4.77
C THR A 377 4.04 5.13 -3.89
N MET A 378 3.43 3.94 -4.03
CA MET A 378 2.35 3.48 -3.13
C MET A 378 2.84 3.09 -1.73
N ALA A 379 3.99 2.44 -1.60
CA ALA A 379 4.61 2.11 -0.31
C ALA A 379 5.12 3.38 0.40
N GLY A 380 5.68 4.33 -0.37
CA GLY A 380 6.02 5.67 0.12
C GLY A 380 4.79 6.46 0.57
N MET A 381 3.69 6.43 -0.20
CA MET A 381 2.41 7.02 0.22
C MET A 381 1.76 6.28 1.37
N THR A 382 1.92 4.96 1.53
CA THR A 382 1.36 4.22 2.67
C THR A 382 2.16 4.50 3.94
N ALA A 383 3.49 4.63 3.85
CA ALA A 383 4.30 5.13 4.96
C ALA A 383 3.97 6.60 5.30
N LEU A 384 3.67 7.43 4.30
CA LEU A 384 3.19 8.80 4.47
C LEU A 384 1.73 8.90 4.95
N LEU A 385 0.85 7.94 4.63
CA LEU A 385 -0.57 7.88 5.05
C LEU A 385 -0.74 7.18 6.41
N ILE A 386 0.28 6.46 6.88
CA ILE A 386 0.36 5.99 8.27
C ILE A 386 1.04 7.07 9.15
N ALA A 387 1.79 7.99 8.53
CA ALA A 387 2.43 9.14 9.18
C ALA A 387 1.73 10.50 8.95
N ALA A 388 0.61 10.53 8.23
CA ALA A 388 -0.26 11.69 8.01
C ALA A 388 -1.70 11.30 8.28
#